data_AF-A0A2T3YRE6-F1
#
_entry.id   AF-A0A2T3YRE6-F1
#
_cell.length_a   1.000
_cell.length_b   1.000
_cell.length_c   1.000
_cell.angle_alpha   90.00
_cell.angle_beta   90.00
_cell.angle_gamma   90.00
#
_symmetry.space_group_name_H-M   'P 1'
#
loop_
_entity.id
_entity.type
_entity.pdbx_description
1 polymer ?
#
loop_
_entity_poly.entity_id
_entity_poly.type
_entity_poly.pdbx_seq_one_letter_code
_entity_poly.pdbx_strand_id
1 'polypeptide(L)'
;MCGMLSLGFESKEWHSTYQKLPTVIDDALANGKGKRITSRAAVDVTQGNIFDVFDDWQDPKFWPELSDASGNTSGSQEPGTKELKVQVNIKGRSSLLRQDVQTGEVTELRLLTKPGAPRKRHIGIRPPTRLTYRARDYLAVLPLNPP
;
A
#
# COMPACT_ATOMS: atom_id res chain seq x y z
N MET A 1 -27.45 9.53 5.94
CA MET A 1 -26.73 10.07 4.76
C MET A 1 -25.45 9.28 4.56
N CYS A 2 -25.03 9.00 3.31
CA CYS A 2 -23.76 8.31 3.04
C CYS A 2 -22.66 9.37 2.87
N GLY A 3 -21.77 9.47 3.85
CA GLY A 3 -20.61 10.36 3.79
C GLY A 3 -19.42 9.67 3.13
N MET A 4 -18.59 10.45 2.44
CA MET A 4 -17.40 9.98 1.72
C MET A 4 -16.13 10.60 2.29
N LEU A 5 -15.04 9.82 2.19
CA LEU A 5 -13.68 10.18 2.58
C LEU A 5 -12.73 9.67 1.49
N SER A 6 -11.76 10.48 1.10
CA SER A 6 -10.79 10.11 0.05
C SER A 6 -9.39 10.62 0.40
N LEU A 7 -8.41 9.74 0.26
CA LEU A 7 -6.98 9.99 0.45
C LEU A 7 -6.22 9.29 -0.67
N GLY A 8 -5.36 10.03 -1.38
CA GLY A 8 -4.61 9.52 -2.52
C GLY A 8 -3.10 9.52 -2.29
N PHE A 9 -2.45 8.39 -2.49
CA PHE A 9 -0.99 8.27 -2.51
C PHE A 9 -0.49 8.11 -3.94
N GLU A 10 0.30 9.04 -4.44
CA GLU A 10 0.93 8.96 -5.76
C GLU A 10 2.31 9.65 -5.78
N SER A 11 3.08 9.50 -6.86
CA SER A 11 4.36 10.18 -7.04
C SER A 11 4.24 11.29 -8.08
N LYS A 12 4.79 12.48 -7.77
CA LYS A 12 4.85 13.59 -8.73
C LYS A 12 5.78 13.33 -9.93
N GLU A 13 6.64 12.30 -9.87
CA GLU A 13 7.44 11.88 -11.03
C GLU A 13 6.56 11.43 -12.21
N TRP A 14 5.32 10.99 -11.93
CA TRP A 14 4.29 10.75 -12.93
C TRP A 14 3.45 12.01 -13.20
N HIS A 15 4.11 13.08 -13.66
CA HIS A 15 3.52 14.41 -13.84
C HIS A 15 2.17 14.44 -14.58
N SER A 16 2.00 13.61 -15.62
CA SER A 16 0.79 13.59 -16.45
C SER A 16 -0.42 12.91 -15.79
N THR A 17 -0.18 12.14 -14.73
CA THR A 17 -1.23 11.35 -14.05
C THR A 17 -1.29 11.59 -12.56
N TYR A 18 -0.49 12.53 -12.01
CA TYR A 18 -0.45 12.79 -10.59
C TYR A 18 -1.85 13.07 -10.02
N GLN A 19 -2.24 12.24 -9.06
CA GLN A 19 -3.52 12.24 -8.35
C GLN A 19 -4.74 12.04 -9.25
N LYS A 20 -4.57 11.51 -10.47
CA LYS A 20 -5.66 11.35 -11.44
C LYS A 20 -6.71 10.37 -10.94
N LEU A 21 -6.31 9.20 -10.45
CA LEU A 21 -7.26 8.17 -10.01
C LEU A 21 -7.97 8.54 -8.69
N PRO A 22 -7.28 8.99 -7.62
CA PRO A 22 -7.93 9.46 -6.40
C PRO A 22 -8.92 10.61 -6.65
N THR A 23 -8.60 11.52 -7.59
CA THR A 23 -9.51 12.61 -7.98
C THR A 23 -10.75 12.08 -8.69
N VAL A 24 -10.59 11.17 -9.65
CA VAL A 24 -11.73 10.54 -10.35
C VAL A 24 -12.67 9.83 -9.38
N ILE A 25 -12.14 9.11 -8.39
CA ILE A 25 -12.94 8.41 -7.38
C ILE A 25 -13.71 9.42 -6.50
N ASP A 26 -13.02 10.45 -6.01
CA ASP A 26 -13.62 11.49 -5.16
C ASP A 26 -14.75 12.24 -5.89
N ASP A 27 -14.53 12.61 -7.15
CA ASP A 27 -15.54 13.26 -7.99
C ASP A 27 -16.71 12.33 -8.34
N ALA A 28 -16.44 11.05 -8.65
CA ALA A 28 -17.48 10.08 -8.96
C ALA A 28 -18.41 9.86 -7.75
N LEU A 29 -17.85 9.76 -6.55
CA LEU A 29 -18.62 9.63 -5.31
C LEU A 29 -19.42 10.90 -5.01
N ALA A 30 -18.87 12.09 -5.25
CA ALA A 30 -19.59 13.35 -5.09
C ALA A 30 -20.77 13.47 -6.06
N ASN A 31 -20.54 13.15 -7.33
CA ASN A 31 -21.58 13.09 -8.37
C ASN A 31 -22.66 12.05 -8.04
N GLY A 32 -22.28 10.97 -7.35
CA GLY A 32 -23.17 9.94 -6.81
C GLY A 32 -23.99 10.36 -5.58
N LYS A 33 -24.06 11.66 -5.26
CA LYS A 33 -24.72 12.23 -4.06
C LYS A 33 -24.03 11.89 -2.74
N GLY A 34 -22.79 11.41 -2.78
CA GLY A 34 -21.96 11.29 -1.59
C GLY A 34 -21.60 12.70 -1.09
N LYS A 35 -21.83 12.97 0.20
CA LYS A 35 -21.37 14.21 0.81
C LYS A 35 -19.93 14.02 1.28
N ARG A 36 -19.00 14.86 0.82
CA ARG A 36 -17.63 14.88 1.34
C ARG A 36 -17.68 15.27 2.81
N ILE A 37 -17.18 14.39 3.68
CA ILE A 37 -17.07 14.66 5.12
C ILE A 37 -15.88 15.58 5.37
N THR A 38 -14.77 15.34 4.67
CA THR A 38 -13.55 16.14 4.72
C THR A 38 -13.00 16.46 3.34
N SER A 39 -12.13 17.47 3.26
CA SER A 39 -11.32 17.74 2.07
C SER A 39 -10.37 16.57 1.77
N ARG A 40 -10.29 16.19 0.48
CA ARG A 40 -9.38 15.12 0.02
C ARG A 40 -7.92 15.50 0.29
N ALA A 41 -7.15 14.59 0.87
CA ALA A 41 -5.70 14.72 0.94
C ALA A 41 -5.00 14.06 -0.25
N ALA A 42 -3.91 14.69 -0.69
CA ALA A 42 -3.05 14.25 -1.78
C ALA A 42 -1.62 14.11 -1.27
N VAL A 43 -1.13 12.88 -1.20
CA VAL A 43 0.21 12.56 -0.69
C VAL A 43 1.15 12.30 -1.86
N ASP A 44 2.31 12.97 -1.85
CA ASP A 44 3.41 12.74 -2.77
C ASP A 44 4.45 11.80 -2.14
N VAL A 45 4.51 10.56 -2.61
CA VAL A 45 5.38 9.52 -2.03
C VAL A 45 6.87 9.79 -2.23
N THR A 46 7.23 10.72 -3.11
CA THR A 46 8.63 11.09 -3.38
C THR A 46 9.25 11.96 -2.27
N GLN A 47 8.42 12.60 -1.45
CA GLN A 47 8.87 13.55 -0.43
C GLN A 47 9.42 12.88 0.84
N GLY A 48 9.24 11.56 0.98
CA GLY A 48 9.74 10.81 2.14
C GLY A 48 9.01 11.07 3.47
N ASN A 49 8.00 11.95 3.49
CA ASN A 49 7.23 12.35 4.68
C ASN A 49 5.76 11.89 4.60
N ILE A 50 5.52 10.73 3.99
CA ILE A 50 4.18 10.18 3.71
C ILE A 50 3.34 10.06 4.98
N PHE A 51 3.97 9.62 6.07
CA PHE A 51 3.30 9.44 7.37
C PHE A 51 2.95 10.78 8.00
N ASP A 52 3.85 11.76 7.97
CA ASP A 52 3.58 13.10 8.52
C ASP A 52 2.39 13.77 7.80
N VAL A 53 2.34 13.69 6.47
CA VAL A 53 1.22 14.25 5.68
C VAL A 53 -0.09 13.52 5.99
N PHE A 54 -0.01 12.22 6.24
CA PHE A 54 -1.17 11.44 6.64
C PHE A 54 -1.65 11.83 8.03
N ASP A 55 -0.76 11.93 9.02
CA ASP A 55 -1.08 12.31 10.40
C ASP A 55 -1.64 13.76 10.45
N ASP A 56 -1.02 14.69 9.71
CA ASP A 56 -1.47 16.09 9.54
C ASP A 56 -2.86 16.22 8.89
N TRP A 57 -3.31 15.20 8.17
CA TRP A 57 -4.68 15.14 7.66
C TRP A 57 -5.61 14.37 8.61
N GLN A 58 -5.12 13.29 9.21
CA GLN A 58 -5.91 12.38 10.01
C GLN A 58 -6.38 13.04 11.31
N ASP A 59 -5.45 13.58 12.09
CA ASP A 59 -5.74 14.02 13.45
C ASP A 59 -6.49 15.35 13.52
N PRO A 60 -6.12 16.40 12.75
CA PRO A 60 -6.80 17.69 12.87
C PRO A 60 -8.03 17.82 11.96
N LYS A 61 -8.22 16.96 10.94
CA LYS A 61 -9.33 17.11 9.97
C LYS A 61 -10.24 15.90 9.96
N PHE A 62 -9.69 14.73 9.66
CA PHE A 62 -10.48 13.53 9.43
C PHE A 62 -11.28 13.10 10.66
N TRP A 63 -10.62 12.88 11.81
CA TRP A 63 -11.30 12.40 13.00
C TRP A 63 -12.35 13.40 13.54
N PRO A 64 -12.06 14.71 13.65
CA PRO A 64 -13.05 15.69 14.07
C PRO A 64 -14.28 15.74 13.15
N GLU A 65 -14.09 15.88 11.83
CA GLU A 65 -15.21 16.02 10.89
C GLU A 65 -16.04 14.73 10.78
N LEU A 66 -15.42 13.57 10.94
CA LEU A 66 -16.13 12.29 11.01
C LEU A 66 -16.97 12.18 12.28
N SER A 67 -16.43 12.60 13.43
CA SER A 67 -17.15 12.64 14.71
C SER A 67 -18.40 13.53 14.61
N ASP A 68 -18.22 14.74 14.06
CA ASP A 68 -19.31 15.69 13.85
C ASP A 68 -20.37 15.16 12.89
N ALA A 69 -19.96 14.55 11.77
CA ALA A 69 -20.88 14.00 10.77
C ALA A 69 -21.64 12.75 11.27
N SER A 70 -21.07 11.99 12.20
CA SER A 70 -21.70 10.80 12.78
C SER A 70 -22.55 11.10 14.02
N GLY A 71 -22.50 12.34 14.55
CA GLY A 71 -23.22 12.73 15.76
C GLY A 71 -22.67 12.09 17.04
N ASN A 72 -21.47 11.53 16.97
CA ASN A 72 -20.88 10.72 18.05
C ASN A 72 -19.89 11.58 18.85
N THR A 73 -20.40 12.50 19.67
CA THR A 73 -19.61 13.41 20.51
C THR A 73 -19.04 12.75 21.77
N SER A 74 -18.66 11.48 21.71
CA SER A 74 -18.03 10.75 22.81
C SER A 74 -16.52 10.76 22.66
N GLY A 75 -15.91 11.84 23.16
CA GLY A 75 -14.49 11.87 23.49
C GLY A 75 -14.20 10.95 24.68
N SER A 76 -13.95 9.68 24.40
CA SER A 76 -13.15 8.80 25.25
C SER A 76 -12.96 7.47 24.52
N GLN A 77 -11.76 7.27 23.96
CA GLN A 77 -11.27 5.91 23.87
C GLN A 77 -11.09 5.43 25.31
N GLU A 78 -12.07 4.71 25.84
CA GLU A 78 -11.78 3.73 26.89
C GLU A 78 -10.59 2.91 26.37
N PRO A 79 -9.48 2.78 27.14
CA PRO A 79 -8.36 1.95 26.75
C PRO A 79 -8.83 0.49 26.83
N GLY A 80 -9.58 0.06 25.82
CA GLY A 80 -9.98 -1.31 25.62
C GLY A 80 -8.70 -2.12 25.62
N THR A 81 -8.61 -3.05 26.56
CA THR A 81 -7.50 -3.98 26.70
C THR A 81 -7.27 -4.61 25.33
N LYS A 82 -6.18 -4.22 24.65
CA LYS A 82 -5.83 -4.77 23.35
C LYS A 82 -5.37 -6.20 23.57
N GLU A 83 -6.31 -7.12 23.74
CA GLU A 83 -6.02 -8.55 23.84
C GLU A 83 -5.63 -9.07 22.45
N LEU A 84 -4.34 -9.18 22.21
CA LEU A 84 -3.84 -9.92 21.06
C LEU A 84 -3.96 -11.43 21.37
N LYS A 85 -5.03 -12.05 20.88
CA LYS A 85 -5.18 -13.52 20.96
C LYS A 85 -4.20 -14.18 19.99
N VAL A 86 -3.07 -14.65 20.54
CA VAL A 86 -2.06 -15.38 19.76
C VAL A 86 -2.42 -16.87 19.72
N GLN A 87 -2.57 -17.40 18.51
CA GLN A 87 -2.63 -18.84 18.28
C GLN A 87 -1.40 -19.28 17.48
N VAL A 88 -0.66 -20.24 18.01
CA VAL A 88 0.54 -20.76 17.35
C VAL A 88 0.15 -21.92 16.43
N ASN A 89 0.18 -21.66 15.13
CA ASN A 89 -0.03 -22.69 14.11
C ASN A 89 1.30 -23.05 13.42
N ILE A 90 1.82 -24.25 13.71
CA ILE A 90 3.09 -24.76 13.20
C ILE A 90 2.94 -25.41 11.80
N LYS A 91 1.70 -25.66 11.34
CA LYS A 91 1.39 -26.40 10.11
C LYS A 91 0.84 -25.53 8.97
N GLY A 92 0.49 -24.27 9.23
CA GLY A 92 -0.23 -23.38 8.29
C GLY A 92 0.55 -22.19 7.75
N ARG A 93 1.86 -22.05 8.04
CA ARG A 93 2.66 -20.88 7.62
C ARG A 93 2.63 -20.68 6.10
N SER A 94 2.67 -21.76 5.33
CA SER A 94 2.66 -21.72 3.87
C SER A 94 1.29 -21.41 3.26
N SER A 95 0.17 -21.61 3.99
CA SER A 95 -1.18 -21.30 3.50
C SER A 95 -1.63 -19.89 3.89
N LEU A 96 -1.17 -19.37 5.04
CA LEU A 96 -1.54 -18.04 5.54
C LEU A 96 -0.77 -16.89 4.88
N LEU A 97 0.44 -17.15 4.37
CA LEU A 97 1.31 -16.14 3.75
C LEU A 97 1.15 -16.04 2.22
N ARG A 98 0.27 -16.85 1.60
CA ARG A 98 0.20 -16.94 0.14
C ARG A 98 -0.55 -15.75 -0.48
N GLN A 99 0.23 -14.81 -1.01
CA GLN A 99 0.07 -14.42 -2.41
C GLN A 99 0.32 -15.67 -3.28
N ASP A 100 -0.35 -15.83 -4.43
CA ASP A 100 -0.21 -16.97 -5.35
C ASP A 100 1.20 -17.04 -6.00
N VAL A 101 2.23 -17.24 -5.19
CA VAL A 101 3.62 -17.34 -5.62
C VAL A 101 4.03 -18.80 -5.81
N GLN A 102 4.86 -19.02 -6.82
CA GLN A 102 5.43 -20.33 -7.13
C GLN A 102 6.95 -20.28 -6.95
N THR A 103 7.55 -21.41 -6.52
CA THR A 103 9.00 -21.53 -6.41
C THR A 103 9.63 -21.47 -7.80
N GLY A 104 10.48 -20.49 -8.04
CA GLY A 104 11.37 -20.40 -9.20
C GLY A 104 12.79 -20.77 -8.80
N GLU A 105 13.52 -21.44 -9.69
CA GLU A 105 14.92 -21.81 -9.47
C GLU A 105 15.84 -20.75 -10.10
N VAL A 106 16.80 -20.23 -9.33
CA VAL A 106 17.82 -19.31 -9.85
C VAL A 106 18.90 -20.13 -10.53
N THR A 107 19.01 -20.00 -11.86
CA THR A 107 19.95 -20.75 -12.68
C THR A 107 21.21 -19.96 -13.03
N GLU A 108 21.16 -18.62 -12.98
CA GLU A 108 22.30 -17.76 -13.26
C GLU A 108 22.32 -16.57 -12.29
N LEU A 109 23.52 -16.20 -11.83
CA LEU A 109 23.75 -14.99 -11.06
C LEU A 109 25.04 -14.31 -11.51
N ARG A 110 24.94 -13.12 -12.09
CA ARG A 110 26.10 -12.39 -12.62
C ARG A 110 26.13 -10.95 -12.15
N LEU A 111 27.29 -10.49 -11.68
CA LEU A 111 27.49 -9.08 -11.32
C LEU A 111 27.62 -8.25 -12.60
N LEU A 112 26.86 -7.16 -12.68
CA LEU A 112 26.85 -6.27 -13.85
C LEU A 112 27.70 -5.01 -13.63
N THR A 113 28.19 -4.78 -12.41
CA THR A 113 28.88 -3.54 -12.03
C THR A 113 30.33 -3.80 -11.65
N LYS A 114 31.18 -2.80 -11.90
CA LYS A 114 32.59 -2.82 -11.53
C LYS A 114 32.76 -2.65 -10.01
N PRO A 115 33.93 -3.01 -9.45
CA PRO A 115 34.27 -2.69 -8.07
C PRO A 115 34.10 -1.18 -7.77
N GLY A 116 33.59 -0.86 -6.58
CA GLY A 116 33.33 0.52 -6.14
C GLY A 116 32.00 1.12 -6.60
N ALA A 117 31.28 0.51 -7.56
CA ALA A 117 29.94 0.96 -7.97
C ALA A 117 28.81 0.23 -7.22
N PRO A 118 27.62 0.82 -7.06
CA PRO A 118 26.45 0.15 -6.48
C PRO A 118 26.16 -1.18 -7.19
N ARG A 119 25.98 -2.26 -6.43
CA ARG A 119 25.86 -3.62 -6.98
C ARG A 119 24.56 -3.77 -7.77
N LYS A 120 24.67 -4.14 -9.05
CA LYS A 120 23.53 -4.62 -9.88
C LYS A 120 23.82 -6.03 -10.37
N ARG A 121 22.80 -6.91 -10.39
CA ARG A 121 22.94 -8.31 -10.81
C ARG A 121 21.96 -8.67 -11.91
N HIS A 122 22.42 -9.50 -12.85
CA HIS A 122 21.56 -10.31 -13.69
C HIS A 122 21.20 -11.58 -12.93
N ILE A 123 19.92 -11.95 -12.98
CA ILE A 123 19.39 -13.15 -12.34
C ILE A 123 18.62 -13.93 -13.39
N GLY A 124 19.11 -15.11 -13.75
CA GLY A 124 18.39 -16.07 -14.58
C GLY A 124 17.49 -16.92 -13.69
N ILE A 125 16.19 -16.98 -13.99
CA ILE A 125 15.21 -17.76 -13.23
C ILE A 125 14.53 -18.73 -14.18
N ARG A 126 14.54 -20.03 -13.84
CA ARG A 126 13.76 -21.04 -14.55
C ARG A 126 12.29 -20.89 -14.14
N PRO A 127 11.38 -20.56 -15.08
CA PRO A 127 9.97 -20.45 -14.76
C PRO A 127 9.39 -21.84 -14.43
N PRO A 128 8.38 -21.92 -13.54
CA PRO A 128 7.65 -23.15 -13.30
C PRO A 128 7.01 -23.71 -14.58
N THR A 129 6.82 -25.03 -14.66
CA THR A 129 6.39 -25.78 -15.86
C THR A 129 5.07 -25.31 -16.49
N ARG A 130 4.27 -24.49 -15.80
CA ARG A 130 2.97 -23.98 -16.27
C ARG A 130 2.85 -22.45 -16.21
N LEU A 131 3.96 -21.73 -16.03
CA LEU A 131 3.98 -20.28 -16.02
C LEU A 131 4.24 -19.76 -17.43
N THR A 132 3.32 -18.96 -17.96
CA THR A 132 3.50 -18.21 -19.20
C THR A 132 3.82 -16.76 -18.89
N TYR A 133 4.75 -16.16 -19.63
CA TYR A 133 5.03 -14.74 -19.56
C TYR A 133 5.34 -14.20 -20.95
N ARG A 134 5.30 -12.88 -21.09
CA ARG A 134 5.66 -12.15 -22.28
C ARG A 134 6.76 -11.14 -21.94
N ALA A 135 7.48 -10.69 -22.96
CA ALA A 135 8.39 -9.58 -22.78
C ALA A 135 7.63 -8.37 -22.24
N ARG A 136 8.23 -7.67 -21.25
CA ARG A 136 7.67 -6.53 -20.51
C ARG A 136 6.67 -6.87 -19.40
N ASP A 137 6.36 -8.15 -19.17
CA ASP A 137 5.66 -8.55 -17.95
C ASP A 137 6.54 -8.29 -16.71
N TYR A 138 5.89 -8.23 -15.55
CA TYR A 138 6.55 -8.00 -14.26
C TYR A 138 6.65 -9.31 -13.46
N LEU A 139 7.76 -9.48 -12.75
CA LEU A 139 7.96 -10.57 -11.80
C LEU A 139 7.83 -10.02 -10.37
N ALA A 140 6.86 -10.55 -9.61
CA ALA A 140 6.79 -10.32 -8.17
C ALA A 140 7.70 -11.32 -7.43
N VAL A 141 8.52 -10.83 -6.51
CA VAL A 141 9.41 -11.65 -5.69
C VAL A 141 9.03 -11.45 -4.23
N LEU A 142 8.78 -12.55 -3.52
CA LEU A 142 8.53 -12.52 -2.08
C LEU A 142 9.88 -12.54 -1.33
N PRO A 143 10.32 -11.42 -0.73
CA PRO A 143 11.59 -11.38 -0.01
C PRO A 143 11.46 -12.09 1.34
N LEU A 144 12.60 -12.60 1.83
CA LEU A 144 12.77 -13.02 3.21
C LEU A 144 13.66 -12.00 3.91
N ASN A 145 13.29 -11.64 5.14
CA ASN A 145 14.16 -10.82 5.98
C ASN A 145 15.48 -11.57 6.25
N PRO A 146 16.62 -10.86 6.34
CA PRO A 146 17.86 -11.45 6.80
C PRO A 146 17.69 -12.12 8.18
N PRO A 147 18.43 -13.20 8.47
CA PRO A 147 18.46 -13.81 9.79
C PRO A 147 19.03 -12.87 10.85
#